data_AF-A0A7W1JUC9-F1
#
_entry.id   AF-A0A7W1JUC9-F1
#
_cell.length_a   1.000
_cell.length_b   1.000
_cell.length_c   1.000
_cell.angle_alpha   90.00
_cell.angle_beta   90.00
_cell.angle_gamma   90.00
#
_symmetry.space_group_name_H-M   'P 1'
#
loop_
_entity.id
_entity.type
_entity.pdbx_description
1 polymer ?
#
loop_
_entity_poly.entity_id
_entity_poly.type
_entity_poly.pdbx_seq_one_letter_code
_entity_poly.pdbx_strand_id
1 'polypeptide(L)'
;MSIQIDPEGNETSALFDLVDLDARDVFEIGCGDGRLTWRYADRAAHVTAIDTFADAIGRAKERLPETLKGRVEFHPAAFEEFARSHHPSQFDIAILAWSLC
;
A
#
# COMPACT_ATOMS: atom_id res chain seq x y z
N MET A 1 -17.84 5.17 -14.41
CA MET A 1 -17.65 3.99 -13.54
C MET A 1 -18.26 4.29 -12.19
N SER A 2 -19.12 3.43 -11.68
CA SER A 2 -19.61 3.53 -10.30
C SER A 2 -18.50 3.13 -9.34
N ILE A 3 -18.35 3.88 -8.25
CA ILE A 3 -17.46 3.48 -7.14
C ILE A 3 -18.07 2.22 -6.51
N GLN A 4 -17.35 1.10 -6.57
CA GLN A 4 -17.69 -0.10 -5.79
C GLN A 4 -17.05 0.03 -4.41
N ILE A 5 -17.87 -0.18 -3.37
CA ILE A 5 -17.45 -0.18 -1.98
C ILE A 5 -17.60 -1.61 -1.46
N ASP A 6 -16.65 -2.06 -0.65
CA ASP A 6 -16.68 -3.33 0.09
C ASP A 6 -17.00 -3.03 1.57
N PRO A 7 -18.28 -2.86 1.93
CA PRO A 7 -18.69 -2.61 3.30
C PRO A 7 -18.54 -3.84 4.19
N GLU A 8 -18.58 -5.05 3.61
CA GLU A 8 -18.38 -6.31 4.34
C GLU A 8 -16.90 -6.56 4.69
N GLY A 9 -15.97 -5.88 4.01
CA GLY A 9 -14.53 -6.00 4.26
C GLY A 9 -13.92 -7.29 3.72
N ASN A 10 -14.54 -7.90 2.71
CA ASN A 10 -14.10 -9.15 2.11
C ASN A 10 -12.66 -9.09 1.57
N GLU A 11 -12.26 -7.96 0.96
CA GLU A 11 -10.91 -7.81 0.42
C GLU A 11 -9.85 -7.85 1.54
N THR A 12 -10.13 -7.15 2.64
CA THR A 12 -9.22 -7.09 3.79
C THR A 12 -9.17 -8.41 4.55
N SER A 13 -10.32 -9.09 4.71
CA SER A 13 -10.34 -10.44 5.30
C SER A 13 -9.52 -11.41 4.45
N ALA A 14 -9.74 -11.43 3.13
CA ALA A 14 -9.01 -12.30 2.23
C ALA A 14 -7.50 -12.03 2.26
N LEU A 15 -7.09 -10.76 2.36
CA LEU A 15 -5.67 -10.40 2.52
C LEU A 15 -5.07 -11.06 3.77
N PHE A 16 -5.73 -10.90 4.93
CA PHE A 16 -5.23 -11.46 6.19
C PHE A 16 -5.30 -12.99 6.27
N ASP A 17 -6.23 -13.62 5.53
CA ASP A 17 -6.31 -15.07 5.42
C ASP A 17 -5.18 -15.66 4.55
N LEU A 18 -4.67 -14.88 3.59
CA LEU A 18 -3.63 -15.30 2.65
C LEU A 18 -2.21 -15.07 3.17
N VAL A 19 -1.99 -14.01 3.95
CA VAL A 19 -0.65 -13.61 4.37
C VAL A 19 -0.62 -13.02 5.77
N ASP A 20 0.38 -13.43 6.55
CA ASP A 20 0.72 -12.81 7.82
C ASP A 20 1.62 -11.59 7.59
N LEU A 21 1.10 -10.41 7.94
CA LEU A 21 1.79 -9.13 7.78
C LEU A 21 2.53 -8.71 9.05
N ASP A 22 2.34 -9.43 10.16
CA ASP A 22 2.86 -9.00 11.46
C ASP A 22 4.40 -8.96 11.43
N ALA A 23 4.94 -7.78 11.77
CA ALA A 23 6.37 -7.48 11.75
C ALA A 23 7.08 -7.64 10.38
N ARG A 24 6.35 -7.52 9.27
CA ARG A 24 6.90 -7.60 7.90
C ARG A 24 7.10 -6.26 7.22
N ASP A 25 8.13 -6.16 6.39
CA ASP A 25 8.33 -5.03 5.48
C ASP A 25 7.51 -5.26 4.20
N VAL A 26 6.50 -4.41 3.98
CA VAL A 26 5.51 -4.56 2.92
C VAL A 26 5.73 -3.51 1.82
N PHE A 27 5.70 -3.98 0.58
CA PHE A 27 5.70 -3.12 -0.60
C PHE A 27 4.33 -3.13 -1.28
N GLU A 28 3.67 -1.97 -1.36
CA GLU A 28 2.37 -1.84 -2.04
C GLU A 28 2.52 -1.15 -3.40
N ILE A 29 2.00 -1.78 -4.45
CA ILE A 29 1.99 -1.24 -5.81
C ILE A 29 0.54 -0.90 -6.19
N GLY A 30 0.29 0.38 -6.50
CA GLY A 30 -1.05 0.88 -6.83
C GLY A 30 -1.82 1.37 -5.61
N CYS A 31 -1.15 1.97 -4.63
CA CYS A 31 -1.78 2.35 -3.36
C CYS A 31 -2.82 3.48 -3.49
N GLY A 32 -2.83 4.23 -4.60
CA GLY A 32 -3.75 5.34 -4.84
C GLY A 32 -3.75 6.36 -3.69
N ASP A 33 -4.92 6.59 -3.10
CA ASP A 33 -5.11 7.48 -1.95
C ASP A 33 -5.11 6.74 -0.58
N GLY A 34 -4.63 5.49 -0.57
CA GLY A 34 -4.42 4.65 0.60
C GLY A 34 -5.59 3.73 0.97
N ARG A 35 -6.59 3.57 0.09
CA ARG A 35 -7.82 2.77 0.33
C ARG A 35 -7.56 1.41 1.01
N LEU A 36 -6.58 0.65 0.50
CA LEU A 36 -6.18 -0.63 1.06
C LEU A 36 -5.14 -0.46 2.17
N THR A 37 -4.14 0.41 1.96
CA THR A 37 -3.09 0.74 2.94
C THR A 37 -3.64 0.96 4.35
N TRP A 38 -4.72 1.75 4.49
CA TRP A 38 -5.33 2.05 5.80
C TRP A 38 -5.91 0.85 6.52
N ARG A 39 -6.18 -0.23 5.81
CA ARG A 39 -6.86 -1.42 6.35
C ARG A 39 -5.90 -2.48 6.87
N TYR A 40 -4.61 -2.39 6.55
CA TYR A 40 -3.62 -3.40 6.96
C TYR A 40 -2.33 -2.81 7.54
N ALA A 41 -2.02 -1.53 7.29
CA ALA A 41 -0.70 -0.97 7.61
C ALA A 41 -0.36 -0.99 9.10
N ASP A 42 -1.35 -1.06 10.00
CA ASP A 42 -1.15 -1.19 11.43
C ASP A 42 -0.55 -2.55 11.83
N ARG A 43 -0.71 -3.58 11.00
CA ARG A 43 -0.14 -4.91 11.19
C ARG A 43 1.30 -5.05 10.66
N ALA A 44 1.65 -4.33 9.61
CA ALA A 44 2.99 -4.36 9.01
C ALA A 44 4.07 -3.71 9.90
N ALA A 45 5.34 -4.14 9.81
CA ALA A 45 6.44 -3.40 10.44
C ALA A 45 6.65 -2.03 9.78
N HIS A 46 6.68 -2.04 8.45
CA HIS A 46 6.79 -0.85 7.60
C HIS A 46 6.07 -1.10 6.27
N VAL A 47 5.54 -0.03 5.68
CA VAL A 47 4.89 -0.06 4.38
C VAL A 47 5.51 1.00 3.47
N THR A 48 6.10 0.55 2.37
CA THR A 48 6.49 1.42 1.26
C THR A 48 5.47 1.27 0.14
N ALA A 49 4.75 2.34 -0.15
CA ALA A 49 3.62 2.33 -1.06
C ALA A 49 3.87 3.24 -2.27
N ILE A 50 3.65 2.72 -3.48
CA ILE A 50 3.86 3.45 -4.72
C ILE A 50 2.59 3.55 -5.54
N ASP A 51 2.45 4.66 -6.28
CA ASP A 51 1.45 4.84 -7.32
C ASP A 51 1.96 5.84 -8.36
N THR A 52 1.53 5.72 -9.62
CA THR A 52 1.92 6.66 -10.67
C THR A 52 1.10 7.95 -10.63
N PHE A 53 -0.08 7.94 -10.00
CA PHE A 53 -0.96 9.09 -9.92
C PHE A 53 -0.61 9.98 -8.71
N ALA A 54 0.29 10.94 -8.95
CA ALA A 54 0.82 11.83 -7.92
C ALA A 54 -0.24 12.57 -7.09
N ASP A 55 -1.37 12.95 -7.68
CA ASP A 55 -2.46 13.62 -6.95
C ASP A 55 -3.10 12.70 -5.89
N ALA A 56 -3.19 11.39 -6.17
CA ALA A 56 -3.69 10.42 -5.19
C ALA A 56 -2.70 10.23 -4.05
N ILE A 57 -1.40 10.16 -4.35
CA ILE A 57 -0.34 10.13 -3.35
C ILE A 57 -0.35 11.39 -2.48
N GLY A 58 -0.59 12.57 -3.07
CA GLY A 58 -0.76 13.82 -2.32
C GLY A 58 -1.88 13.70 -1.27
N ARG A 59 -3.06 13.22 -1.69
CA ARG A 59 -4.19 12.97 -0.79
C ARG A 59 -3.89 11.90 0.27
N ALA A 60 -3.16 10.84 -0.09
CA ALA A 60 -2.75 9.80 0.85
C ALA A 60 -1.88 10.38 1.97
N LYS A 61 -0.89 11.21 1.61
CA LYS A 61 0.00 11.89 2.56
C LYS A 61 -0.75 12.87 3.45
N GLU A 62 -1.67 13.65 2.90
CA GLU A 62 -2.50 14.59 3.67
C GLU A 62 -3.42 13.89 4.68
N ARG A 63 -3.87 12.67 4.35
CA ARG A 63 -4.79 11.87 5.18
C ARG A 63 -4.07 10.84 6.05
N LEU A 64 -2.74 10.79 6.03
CA LEU A 64 -1.95 9.82 6.77
C LEU A 64 -2.32 9.89 8.27
N PRO A 65 -2.87 8.80 8.85
CA PRO A 65 -3.18 8.78 10.26
C PRO A 65 -1.91 8.96 11.10
N GLU A 66 -1.98 9.75 12.17
CA GLU A 66 -0.82 9.96 13.05
C GLU A 66 -0.29 8.66 13.67
N THR A 67 -1.16 7.65 13.86
CA THR A 67 -0.78 6.31 14.34
C THR A 67 0.11 5.53 13.36
N LEU A 68 0.08 5.89 12.08
CA LEU A 68 0.84 5.24 11.01
C LEU A 68 2.07 6.07 10.56
N LYS A 69 2.31 7.20 11.20
CA LYS A 69 3.44 8.08 10.90
C LYS A 69 4.77 7.39 11.22
N GLY A 70 5.69 7.39 10.25
CA GLY A 70 6.96 6.65 10.34
C GLY A 70 6.85 5.15 10.07
N ARG A 71 5.62 4.62 9.92
CA ARG A 71 5.36 3.24 9.49
C ARG A 71 5.02 3.17 8.00
N VAL A 72 4.38 4.20 7.45
CA VAL A 72 3.94 4.23 6.05
C VAL A 72 4.63 5.35 5.30
N GLU A 73 5.23 5.01 4.15
CA GLU A 73 5.85 5.94 3.22
C GLU A 73 5.22 5.83 1.83
N PHE A 74 4.87 6.97 1.23
CA PHE A 74 4.23 7.04 -0.08
C PHE A 74 5.15 7.69 -1.12
N HIS A 75 5.29 7.06 -2.29
CA HIS A 75 6.10 7.57 -3.39
C HIS A 75 5.29 7.66 -4.70
N PRO A 76 5.28 8.82 -5.37
CA PRO A 76 4.72 8.94 -6.71
C PRO A 76 5.70 8.37 -7.72
N ALA A 77 5.61 7.07 -8.02
CA ALA A 77 6.56 6.37 -8.87
C ALA A 77 5.91 5.18 -9.60
N ALA A 78 6.40 4.90 -10.81
CA ALA A 78 6.17 3.62 -11.48
C ALA A 78 7.07 2.53 -10.86
N PHE A 79 6.63 1.27 -10.92
CA PHE A 79 7.39 0.14 -10.35
C PHE A 79 8.80 0.05 -10.95
N GLU A 80 8.95 0.21 -12.26
CA GLU A 80 10.24 0.10 -12.95
C GLU A 80 11.21 1.20 -12.52
N GLU A 81 10.70 2.38 -12.20
CA GLU A 81 11.50 3.50 -11.70
C GLU A 81 11.93 3.29 -10.26
N PHE A 82 10.99 2.85 -9.43
CA PHE A 82 11.26 2.49 -8.05
C PHE A 82 12.31 1.37 -7.99
N ALA A 83 12.13 0.28 -8.73
CA ALA A 83 13.04 -0.87 -8.74
C ALA A 83 14.46 -0.53 -9.23
N ARG A 84 14.64 0.47 -10.09
CA ARG A 84 15.96 0.93 -10.55
C ARG A 84 16.75 1.68 -9.48
N SER A 85 16.06 2.33 -8.56
CA SER A 85 16.65 3.20 -7.53
C SER A 85 16.80 2.53 -6.17
N HIS A 86 16.33 1.28 -6.04
CA HIS A 86 16.27 0.54 -4.78
C HIS A 86 17.04 -0.78 -4.89
N HIS A 87 17.52 -1.29 -3.76
CA HIS A 87 18.18 -2.58 -3.73
C HIS A 87 17.16 -3.72 -3.87
N PRO A 88 17.52 -4.83 -4.54
CA PRO A 88 16.68 -6.02 -4.53
C PRO A 88 16.55 -6.60 -3.11
N SER A 89 15.47 -7.36 -2.88
CA SER A 89 15.20 -8.09 -1.62
C SER A 89 15.05 -7.21 -0.37
N GLN A 90 14.43 -6.03 -0.50
CA GLN A 90 14.14 -5.13 0.63
C GLN A 90 12.83 -5.44 1.36
N PHE A 91 11.94 -6.23 0.76
CA PHE A 91 10.58 -6.43 1.25
C PHE A 91 10.29 -7.92 1.42
N ASP A 92 9.57 -8.25 2.48
CA ASP A 92 9.08 -9.61 2.74
C ASP A 92 7.87 -9.92 1.85
N ILE A 93 7.02 -8.92 1.60
CA ILE A 93 5.71 -9.08 0.97
C ILE A 93 5.48 -7.95 -0.04
N ALA A 94 4.94 -8.30 -1.21
CA ALA A 94 4.46 -7.35 -2.19
C ALA A 94 2.94 -7.49 -2.38
N ILE A 95 2.21 -6.38 -2.26
CA ILE A 95 0.76 -6.29 -2.47
C ILE A 95 0.49 -5.49 -3.74
N LEU A 96 -0.32 -6.05 -4.65
CA LEU A 96 -0.73 -5.39 -5.88
C LEU A 96 -2.19 -4.95 -5.75
N ALA A 97 -2.37 -3.67 -5.36
CA ALA A 97 -3.66 -3.10 -5.02
C ALA A 97 -4.35 -2.50 -6.25
N TRP A 98 -4.97 -3.34 -7.08
CA TRP A 98 -5.62 -2.93 -8.35
C TRP A 98 -4.65 -2.29 -9.37
N SER A 99 -3.40 -2.74 -9.35
CA SER A 99 -2.32 -2.25 -10.23
C SER A 99 -2.09 -3.09 -11.49
N LEU A 100 -2.74 -4.24 -11.62
CA LEU A 100 -2.66 -5.10 -12.80
C LEU A 100 -3.92 -4.90 -13.65
N CYS A 101 -3.72 -4.35 -14.85
CA CYS A 101 -4.73 -4.25 -15.91
C CYS A 101 -4.69 -5.50 -16.80
#